data_AF-A0A2A2ESC1-F1
#
_entry.id   AF-A0A2A2ESC1-F1
#
_cell.length_a   1.000
_cell.length_b   1.000
_cell.length_c   1.000
_cell.angle_alpha   90.00
_cell.angle_beta   90.00
_cell.angle_gamma   90.00
#
_symmetry.space_group_name_H-M   'P 1'
#
loop_
_entity.id
_entity.type
_entity.pdbx_description
1 polymer ?
#
loop_
_entity_poly.entity_id
_entity_poly.type
_entity_poly.pdbx_seq_one_letter_code
_entity_poly.pdbx_strand_id
1 'polypeptide(L)'
;MQRMTALFSAALLTAGLFSAQAAFAQDPAQDPAAAPEQQAAPAQDFSDQELQQFADASQEIAMISQEYTERLQGAEDEATQQEVRMEANDRMVEVVEDSGLDVDTFNAIGHTIQQDPEMMQRVQEMAEQS
;
A
#
# COMPACT_ATOMS: atom_id res chain seq x y z
N MET A 1 -11.96 42.36 -36.61
CA MET A 1 -11.63 43.54 -35.79
C MET A 1 -12.83 43.88 -34.93
N GLN A 2 -12.68 43.90 -33.61
CA GLN A 2 -13.11 44.99 -32.72
C GLN A 2 -12.76 44.59 -31.29
N ARG A 3 -11.81 45.34 -30.74
CA ARG A 3 -11.39 45.33 -29.35
C ARG A 3 -12.38 46.20 -28.58
N MET A 4 -12.86 45.75 -27.43
CA MET A 4 -13.32 46.66 -26.39
C MET A 4 -12.73 46.23 -25.06
N THR A 5 -11.65 46.92 -24.74
CA THR A 5 -11.01 47.07 -23.44
C THR A 5 -12.04 47.58 -22.43
N ALA A 6 -12.12 46.97 -21.26
CA ALA A 6 -12.63 47.62 -20.06
C ALA A 6 -11.72 47.22 -18.88
N LEU A 7 -10.81 48.13 -18.57
CA LEU A 7 -10.08 48.17 -17.31
C LEU A 7 -11.02 48.76 -16.26
N PHE A 8 -11.22 48.07 -15.15
CA PHE A 8 -11.52 48.72 -13.87
C PHE A 8 -10.69 48.05 -12.78
N SER A 9 -9.56 48.67 -12.49
CA SER A 9 -8.82 48.46 -11.25
C SER A 9 -9.59 49.13 -10.12
N ALA A 10 -9.85 48.39 -9.05
CA ALA A 10 -10.08 48.97 -7.73
C ALA A 10 -9.50 48.00 -6.69
N ALA A 11 -8.29 48.33 -6.24
CA ALA A 11 -7.68 47.74 -5.06
C ALA A 11 -8.47 48.18 -3.83
N LEU A 12 -8.89 47.21 -3.00
CA LEU A 12 -9.21 47.43 -1.60
C LEU A 12 -8.35 46.50 -0.76
N LEU A 13 -7.19 47.05 -0.35
CA LEU A 13 -6.42 46.57 0.78
C LEU A 13 -7.27 46.74 2.04
N THR A 14 -7.72 45.62 2.61
CA THR A 14 -8.18 45.58 4.01
C THR A 14 -7.36 44.53 4.75
N ALA A 15 -6.40 45.02 5.52
CA ALA A 15 -5.77 44.26 6.59
C ALA A 15 -6.82 44.04 7.69
N GLY A 16 -7.21 42.78 7.90
CA GLY A 16 -8.17 42.35 8.90
C GLY A 16 -7.65 41.12 9.64
N LEU A 17 -7.00 41.36 10.76
CA LEU A 17 -6.86 40.53 11.97
C LEU A 17 -7.11 39.01 11.84
N PHE A 18 -6.02 38.24 11.96
CA PHE A 18 -6.03 36.85 12.38
C PHE A 18 -6.86 36.68 13.67
N SER A 19 -8.02 36.05 13.56
CA SER A 19 -8.74 35.45 14.67
C SER A 19 -9.32 34.11 14.20
N ALA A 20 -9.32 33.17 15.12
CA ALA A 20 -9.39 31.75 14.90
C ALA A 20 -10.72 31.26 14.32
N GLN A 21 -10.60 30.18 13.54
CA GLN A 21 -11.42 28.97 13.60
C GLN A 21 -12.93 29.13 13.86
N ALA A 22 -13.71 28.95 12.78
CA ALA A 22 -15.00 28.24 12.70
C ALA A 22 -16.00 28.97 11.79
N ALA A 23 -16.06 28.55 10.53
CA ALA A 23 -17.25 28.72 9.70
C ALA A 23 -17.18 27.72 8.52
N PHE A 24 -17.75 26.54 8.73
CA PHE A 24 -18.11 25.64 7.63
C PHE A 24 -19.23 26.29 6.83
N ALA A 25 -18.89 26.87 5.67
CA ALA A 25 -19.86 27.21 4.64
C ALA A 25 -20.18 25.91 3.88
N GLN A 26 -21.46 25.53 3.91
CA GLN A 26 -22.00 24.34 3.26
C GLN A 26 -22.22 24.64 1.77
N ASP A 27 -21.53 23.89 0.90
CA ASP A 27 -21.89 23.71 -0.51
C ASP A 27 -22.21 22.20 -0.70
N PRO A 28 -23.40 21.82 -1.20
CA PRO A 28 -23.79 20.43 -1.30
C PRO A 28 -23.54 19.89 -2.71
N ALA A 29 -22.32 19.45 -3.00
CA ALA A 29 -22.07 18.53 -4.11
C ALA A 29 -20.69 17.87 -3.97
N GLN A 30 -20.66 16.58 -4.30
CA GLN A 30 -19.50 15.70 -4.50
C GLN A 30 -19.08 14.88 -3.28
N ASP A 31 -19.35 13.58 -3.40
CA ASP A 31 -18.91 12.48 -2.56
C ASP A 31 -17.59 12.75 -1.83
N PRO A 32 -17.55 12.60 -0.49
CA PRO A 32 -16.30 12.22 0.12
C PRO A 32 -16.02 10.81 -0.38
N ALA A 33 -15.17 10.70 -1.40
CA ALA A 33 -14.42 9.48 -1.64
C ALA A 33 -13.83 9.11 -0.27
N ALA A 34 -14.40 8.06 0.33
CA ALA A 34 -13.89 7.48 1.55
C ALA A 34 -12.43 7.12 1.25
N ALA A 35 -11.52 7.98 1.69
CA ALA A 35 -10.16 7.55 1.94
C ALA A 35 -10.31 6.30 2.81
N PRO A 36 -9.66 5.18 2.47
CA PRO A 36 -9.67 4.04 3.37
C PRO A 36 -9.21 4.60 4.72
N GLU A 37 -10.11 4.59 5.70
CA GLU A 37 -9.69 4.75 7.08
C GLU A 37 -8.65 3.65 7.25
N GLN A 38 -7.36 4.05 7.34
CA GLN A 38 -6.32 3.17 7.85
C GLN A 38 -6.73 2.87 9.27
N GLN A 39 -7.60 1.88 9.39
CA GLN A 39 -7.98 1.26 10.62
C GLN A 39 -6.68 0.62 11.08
N ALA A 40 -5.96 1.34 11.95
CA ALA A 40 -4.76 0.85 12.58
C ALA A 40 -5.12 -0.53 13.13
N ALA A 41 -4.53 -1.57 12.54
CA ALA A 41 -4.70 -2.91 13.03
C ALA A 41 -4.34 -2.90 14.52
N PRO A 42 -5.12 -3.56 15.39
CA PRO A 42 -4.68 -3.73 16.77
C PRO A 42 -3.25 -4.26 16.73
N ALA A 43 -2.36 -3.70 17.57
CA ALA A 43 -0.98 -4.18 17.66
C ALA A 43 -1.02 -5.69 17.91
N GLN A 44 -0.81 -6.46 16.84
CA GLN A 44 -0.70 -7.91 16.91
C GLN A 44 0.75 -8.19 17.25
N ASP A 45 0.95 -8.75 18.42
CA ASP A 45 2.25 -9.28 18.79
C ASP A 45 2.41 -10.63 18.07
N PHE A 46 3.36 -10.69 17.14
CA PHE A 46 3.77 -11.92 16.46
C PHE A 46 4.92 -12.57 17.21
N SER A 47 4.92 -13.90 17.28
CA SER A 47 6.01 -14.66 17.87
C SER A 47 7.27 -14.64 17.00
N ASP A 48 8.43 -14.83 17.61
CA ASP A 48 9.72 -14.96 16.90
C ASP A 48 9.68 -16.06 15.84
N GLN A 49 8.94 -17.14 16.12
CA GLN A 49 8.77 -18.25 15.19
C GLN A 49 7.97 -17.81 13.96
N GLU A 50 6.88 -17.05 14.13
CA GLU A 50 6.08 -16.54 13.01
C GLU A 50 6.85 -15.51 12.19
N LEU A 51 7.65 -14.66 12.84
CA LEU A 51 8.50 -13.69 12.16
C LEU A 51 9.63 -14.36 11.37
N GLN A 52 10.21 -15.45 11.89
CA GLN A 52 11.18 -16.26 11.16
C GLN A 52 10.55 -16.94 9.94
N GLN A 53 9.40 -17.61 10.12
CA GLN A 53 8.67 -18.23 9.00
C GLN A 53 8.29 -17.21 7.93
N PHE A 54 7.89 -16.00 8.35
CA PHE A 54 7.61 -14.89 7.44
C PHE A 54 8.85 -14.45 6.68
N ALA A 55 10.00 -14.34 7.36
CA ALA A 55 11.27 -13.99 6.74
C ALA A 55 11.67 -15.01 5.65
N ASP A 56 11.56 -16.30 5.96
CA ASP A 56 11.86 -17.40 5.06
C ASP A 56 10.92 -17.39 3.84
N ALA A 57 9.61 -17.36 4.08
CA ALA A 57 8.58 -17.30 3.04
C ALA A 57 8.73 -16.06 2.15
N SER A 58 9.08 -14.90 2.72
CA SER A 58 9.26 -13.66 1.97
C SER A 58 10.42 -13.74 0.98
N GLN A 59 11.51 -14.44 1.33
CA GLN A 59 12.64 -14.66 0.43
C GLN A 59 12.24 -15.55 -0.76
N GLU A 60 11.51 -16.64 -0.49
CA GLU A 60 11.00 -17.52 -1.54
C GLU A 60 9.98 -16.82 -2.45
N ILE A 61 9.05 -16.07 -1.88
CA ILE A 61 8.08 -15.27 -2.63
C ILE A 61 8.78 -14.22 -3.51
N ALA A 62 9.87 -13.62 -3.04
CA ALA A 62 10.65 -12.68 -3.86
C ALA A 62 11.26 -13.37 -5.09
N MET A 63 11.76 -14.59 -4.95
CA MET A 63 12.26 -15.39 -6.09
C MET A 63 11.15 -15.76 -7.06
N ILE A 64 9.99 -16.21 -6.55
CA ILE A 64 8.79 -16.50 -7.36
C ILE A 64 8.36 -15.24 -8.11
N SER A 65 8.24 -14.10 -7.42
CA SER A 65 7.84 -12.84 -8.03
C SER A 65 8.74 -12.45 -9.20
N GLN A 66 10.06 -12.65 -9.06
CA GLN A 66 11.01 -12.43 -10.15
C GLN A 66 10.75 -13.38 -11.33
N GLU A 67 10.65 -14.69 -11.08
CA GLU A 67 10.38 -15.70 -12.10
C GLU A 67 9.11 -15.38 -12.90
N TYR A 68 8.01 -15.10 -12.19
CA TYR A 68 6.72 -14.85 -12.82
C TYR A 68 6.66 -13.49 -13.52
N THR A 69 7.45 -12.52 -13.07
CA THR A 69 7.64 -11.25 -13.79
C THR A 69 8.26 -11.50 -15.17
N GLU A 70 9.29 -12.36 -15.26
CA GLU A 70 9.91 -12.72 -16.53
C GLU A 70 8.95 -13.49 -17.43
N ARG A 71 8.20 -14.45 -16.86
CA ARG A 71 7.17 -15.21 -17.58
C ARG A 71 6.05 -14.31 -18.13
N LEU A 72 5.61 -13.32 -17.35
CA LEU A 72 4.61 -12.34 -17.79
C LEU A 72 5.12 -11.45 -18.93
N GLN A 73 6.39 -11.05 -18.90
CA GLN A 73 6.99 -10.28 -19.99
C GLN A 73 7.09 -11.08 -21.29
N GLY A 74 7.23 -12.41 -21.19
CA GLY A 74 7.25 -13.32 -22.32
C GLY A 74 5.85 -13.74 -22.85
N ALA A 75 4.77 -13.45 -22.13
CA ALA A 75 3.42 -13.87 -22.50
C ALA A 75 2.82 -12.95 -23.59
N GLU A 76 2.47 -13.54 -24.75
CA GLU A 76 2.07 -12.80 -25.95
C GLU A 76 0.62 -12.30 -25.92
N ASP A 77 -0.27 -12.98 -25.20
CA ASP A 77 -1.70 -12.71 -25.19
C ASP A 77 -2.28 -12.62 -23.77
N GLU A 78 -3.46 -11.99 -23.67
CA GLU A 78 -4.13 -11.76 -22.38
C GLU A 78 -4.49 -13.07 -21.65
N ALA A 79 -4.82 -14.15 -22.36
CA ALA A 79 -5.19 -15.41 -21.73
C ALA A 79 -3.97 -16.06 -21.08
N THR A 80 -2.85 -16.13 -21.80
CA THR A 80 -1.57 -16.62 -21.25
C THR A 80 -1.12 -15.77 -20.05
N GLN A 81 -1.29 -14.44 -20.13
CA GLN A 81 -0.98 -13.57 -19.00
C GLN A 81 -1.87 -13.84 -17.77
N GLN A 82 -3.16 -14.17 -17.95
CA GLN A 82 -4.02 -14.56 -16.83
C GLN A 82 -3.58 -15.89 -16.23
N GLU A 83 -3.22 -16.88 -17.06
CA GLU A 83 -2.72 -18.17 -16.58
C GLU A 83 -1.45 -18.01 -15.74
N VAL A 84 -0.48 -17.24 -16.22
CA VAL A 84 0.75 -16.95 -15.46
C VAL A 84 0.45 -16.23 -14.14
N ARG A 85 -0.52 -15.30 -14.12
CA ARG A 85 -0.95 -14.65 -12.86
C ARG A 85 -1.59 -15.64 -11.89
N MET A 86 -2.46 -16.53 -12.35
CA MET A 86 -3.11 -17.51 -11.47
C MET A 86 -2.07 -18.46 -10.87
N GLU A 87 -1.16 -18.99 -11.69
CA GLU A 87 -0.11 -19.90 -11.23
C GLU A 87 0.85 -19.21 -10.24
N ALA A 88 1.16 -17.92 -10.45
CA ALA A 88 1.94 -17.13 -9.49
C ALA A 88 1.24 -17.04 -8.13
N ASN A 89 -0.06 -16.75 -8.11
CA ASN A 89 -0.84 -16.63 -6.87
C ASN A 89 -0.89 -17.99 -6.14
N ASP A 90 -1.16 -19.07 -6.86
CA ASP A 90 -1.21 -20.41 -6.28
C ASP A 90 0.14 -20.79 -5.67
N ARG A 91 1.25 -20.50 -6.36
CA ARG A 91 2.60 -20.80 -5.87
C ARG A 91 2.99 -19.92 -4.68
N MET A 92 2.57 -18.66 -4.64
CA MET A 92 2.78 -17.78 -3.48
C MET A 92 2.02 -18.30 -2.25
N VAL A 93 0.78 -18.75 -2.42
CA VAL A 93 -0.02 -19.35 -1.32
C VAL A 93 0.66 -20.62 -0.80
N GLU A 94 1.10 -21.50 -1.71
CA GLU A 94 1.80 -22.74 -1.33
C GLU A 94 3.06 -22.46 -0.50
N VAL A 95 3.86 -21.46 -0.87
CA VAL A 95 5.06 -21.08 -0.08
C VAL A 95 4.69 -20.58 1.31
N VAL A 96 3.61 -19.80 1.45
CA VAL A 96 3.17 -19.35 2.76
C VAL A 96 2.74 -20.55 3.61
N GLU A 97 1.92 -21.44 3.06
CA GLU A 97 1.46 -22.63 3.77
C GLU A 97 2.60 -23.60 4.14
N ASP A 98 3.56 -23.81 3.24
CA ASP A 98 4.75 -24.64 3.46
C ASP A 98 5.68 -24.08 4.55
N SER A 99 5.69 -22.76 4.72
CA SER A 99 6.42 -22.12 5.81
C SER A 99 5.83 -22.40 7.19
N GLY A 100 4.59 -22.89 7.26
CA GLY A 100 3.84 -23.11 8.50
C GLY A 100 2.96 -21.94 8.92
N LEU A 101 2.89 -20.88 8.11
CA LEU A 101 1.99 -19.74 8.27
C LEU A 101 0.70 -19.96 7.46
N ASP A 102 -0.38 -19.33 7.91
CA ASP A 102 -1.52 -19.09 7.04
C ASP A 102 -1.39 -17.74 6.30
N VAL A 103 -2.13 -17.61 5.21
CA VAL A 103 -2.10 -16.42 4.35
C VAL A 103 -2.51 -15.15 5.10
N ASP A 104 -3.45 -15.26 6.03
CA ASP A 104 -3.94 -14.10 6.81
C ASP A 104 -2.85 -13.58 7.76
N THR A 105 -2.12 -14.48 8.42
CA THR A 105 -1.02 -14.17 9.33
C THR A 105 0.16 -13.60 8.57
N PHE A 106 0.53 -14.19 7.43
CA PHE A 106 1.58 -13.63 6.56
C PHE A 106 1.25 -12.20 6.13
N ASN A 107 0.02 -11.94 5.69
CA ASN A 107 -0.41 -10.60 5.28
C ASN A 107 -0.46 -9.62 6.46
N ALA A 108 -0.88 -10.07 7.65
CA ALA A 108 -0.92 -9.24 8.84
C ALA A 108 0.50 -8.81 9.28
N ILE A 109 1.46 -9.73 9.24
CA ILE A 109 2.88 -9.41 9.49
C ILE A 109 3.39 -8.40 8.47
N GLY A 110 3.14 -8.65 7.17
CA GLY A 110 3.54 -7.74 6.09
C GLY A 110 2.96 -6.32 6.25
N HIS A 111 1.68 -6.20 6.64
CA HIS A 111 1.06 -4.91 6.92
C HIS A 111 1.65 -4.21 8.15
N THR A 112 2.03 -4.97 9.16
CA THR A 112 2.60 -4.43 10.41
C THR A 112 4.02 -3.93 10.18
N ILE A 113 4.85 -4.68 9.46
CA ILE A 113 6.22 -4.30 9.08
C ILE A 113 6.25 -2.95 8.34
N GLN A 114 5.25 -2.65 7.51
CA GLN A 114 5.17 -1.37 6.79
C GLN A 114 4.95 -0.16 7.73
N GLN A 115 4.41 -0.40 8.92
CA GLN A 115 4.04 0.62 9.89
C GLN A 115 4.96 0.64 11.12
N ASP A 116 5.76 -0.42 11.30
CA ASP A 116 6.66 -0.63 12.43
C ASP A 116 8.12 -0.86 11.95
N PRO A 117 8.97 0.19 12.01
CA PRO A 117 10.38 0.07 11.63
C PRO A 117 11.20 -0.88 12.52
N GLU A 118 10.83 -1.07 13.79
CA GLU A 118 11.55 -1.99 14.68
C GLU A 118 11.24 -3.44 14.29
N MET A 119 9.98 -3.73 13.99
CA MET A 119 9.57 -5.04 13.44
C MET A 119 10.25 -5.31 12.09
N MET A 120 10.33 -4.31 11.23
CA MET A 120 11.05 -4.44 9.96
C MET A 120 12.52 -4.83 10.16
N GLN A 121 13.23 -4.17 11.08
CA GLN A 121 14.63 -4.50 11.37
C GLN A 121 14.76 -5.93 11.90
N ARG A 122 13.89 -6.32 12.83
CA ARG A 122 13.89 -7.67 13.40
C ARG A 122 13.73 -8.77 12.34
N VAL A 123 12.80 -8.59 11.41
CA VAL A 123 12.56 -9.56 10.32
C VAL A 123 13.74 -9.60 9.34
N GLN A 124 14.37 -8.45 9.06
CA GLN A 124 15.58 -8.42 8.24
C GLN A 124 16.73 -9.21 8.89
N GLU A 125 16.94 -9.01 10.20
CA GLU A 125 17.97 -9.77 10.94
C GLU A 125 17.69 -11.27 10.94
N MET A 126 16.42 -11.69 11.01
CA MET A 126 16.02 -13.11 10.90
C MET A 126 16.32 -13.66 9.51
N ALA A 127 15.98 -12.93 8.45
CA ALA A 127 16.26 -13.32 7.07
C ALA A 127 17.76 -13.53 6.81
N GLU A 128 18.63 -12.70 7.40
CA GLU A 128 20.09 -12.84 7.29
C GLU A 128 20.67 -14.07 8.02
N GLN A 129 19.93 -14.63 8.97
CA GLN A 129 20.34 -15.77 9.79
C GLN A 129 19.84 -17.12 9.25
N SER A 130 19.06 -17.10 8.16
CA SER A 130 18.37 -18.26 7.59
C SER A 130 19.24 -19.07 6.65
#